data_AF-A0AAV4T8U8-F1
#
_entry.id   AF-A0AAV4T8U8-F1
#
_cell.length_a   1.000
_cell.length_b   1.000
_cell.length_c   1.000
_cell.angle_alpha   90.00
_cell.angle_beta   90.00
_cell.angle_gamma   90.00
#
_symmetry.space_group_name_H-M   'P 1'
#
loop_
_entity.id
_entity.type
_entity.pdbx_description
1 polymer ?
#
loop_
_entity_poly.entity_id
_entity_poly.type
_entity_poly.pdbx_seq_one_letter_code
_entity_poly.pdbx_strand_id
1 'polypeptide(L)'
;MRWMTIAAVLMAFVAVAYSRGGSRRRIRCQGANDCADDECCLARNTVHLIGTGRCTRLGSIGDRCNQMDASIEVYGGKYLGGCPCRQGFSCQQTRRFRESAYLNYRSQRCEREAATTTTTTTTTSTTAAPTTASTTTTEATTTTQPTTPQQ
;
A
#
# COMPACT_ATOMS: atom_id res chain seq x y z
N MET A 1 -14.79 -44.01 12.04
CA MET A 1 -15.62 -42.79 11.92
C MET A 1 -15.32 -41.72 12.98
N ARG A 2 -15.09 -42.07 14.25
CA ARG A 2 -14.78 -41.10 15.34
C ARG A 2 -13.52 -40.23 15.14
N TRP A 3 -12.53 -40.70 14.37
CA TRP A 3 -11.30 -39.94 14.08
C TRP A 3 -11.52 -38.75 13.13
N MET A 4 -12.48 -38.85 12.21
CA MET A 4 -12.74 -37.76 11.25
C MET A 4 -13.40 -36.55 11.88
N THR A 5 -14.25 -36.75 12.90
CA THR A 5 -14.88 -35.65 13.64
C THR A 5 -13.85 -34.86 14.46
N ILE A 6 -12.84 -35.52 15.02
CA ILE A 6 -11.79 -34.88 15.81
C ILE A 6 -10.91 -33.98 14.91
N ALA A 7 -10.52 -34.48 13.73
CA ALA A 7 -9.71 -33.71 12.78
C ALA A 7 -10.44 -32.45 12.26
N ALA A 8 -11.74 -32.56 11.97
CA ALA A 8 -12.55 -31.44 11.51
C ALA A 8 -12.67 -30.33 12.58
N VAL A 9 -12.88 -30.72 13.85
CA VAL A 9 -12.97 -29.76 14.96
C VAL A 9 -11.62 -29.06 15.20
N LEU A 10 -10.50 -29.81 15.12
CA LEU A 10 -9.16 -29.23 15.23
C LEU A 10 -8.88 -28.21 14.12
N MET A 11 -9.20 -28.53 12.86
CA MET A 11 -9.02 -27.59 11.74
C MET A 11 -9.86 -26.31 11.92
N ALA A 12 -11.10 -26.43 12.37
CA ALA A 12 -11.95 -25.27 12.65
C ALA A 12 -11.37 -24.41 13.79
N PHE A 13 -10.86 -25.02 14.86
CA PHE A 13 -10.22 -24.30 15.96
C PHE A 13 -8.94 -23.57 15.52
N VAL A 14 -8.12 -24.21 14.68
CA VAL A 14 -6.93 -23.57 14.12
C VAL A 14 -7.32 -22.37 13.26
N ALA A 15 -8.27 -22.52 12.33
CA ALA A 15 -8.73 -21.40 11.50
C ALA A 15 -9.29 -20.22 12.33
N VAL A 16 -10.04 -20.51 13.40
CA VAL A 16 -10.59 -19.51 14.31
C VAL A 16 -9.51 -18.86 15.19
N ALA A 17 -8.49 -19.61 15.63
CA ALA A 17 -7.37 -19.06 16.39
C ALA A 17 -6.48 -18.15 15.53
N TYR A 18 -6.24 -18.54 14.27
CA TYR A 18 -5.51 -17.71 13.31
C TYR A 18 -6.25 -16.41 12.97
N SER A 19 -7.58 -16.40 13.01
CA SER A 19 -8.39 -15.19 12.78
C SER A 19 -8.63 -14.37 14.05
N ARG A 20 -8.37 -14.91 15.25
CA ARG A 20 -8.48 -14.23 16.55
C ARG A 20 -7.19 -13.60 17.06
N GLY A 21 -6.15 -13.51 16.23
CA GLY A 21 -5.05 -12.55 16.39
C GLY A 21 -5.51 -11.11 16.25
N GLY A 22 -6.63 -10.75 16.91
CA GLY A 22 -7.18 -9.43 17.02
C GLY A 22 -6.19 -8.55 17.73
N SER A 23 -5.34 -7.92 16.93
CA SER A 23 -4.53 -6.77 17.27
C SER A 23 -5.31 -5.90 18.24
N ARG A 24 -4.91 -5.91 19.51
CA ARG A 24 -5.20 -4.78 20.40
C ARG A 24 -4.73 -3.57 19.62
N ARG A 25 -5.66 -2.81 19.02
CA ARG A 25 -5.34 -1.74 18.08
C ARG A 25 -4.31 -0.86 18.75
N ARG A 26 -3.04 -1.03 18.36
CA ARG A 26 -2.00 -0.20 18.93
C ARG A 26 -2.29 1.15 18.32
N ILE A 27 -2.71 2.10 19.17
CA ILE A 27 -2.93 3.48 18.77
C ILE A 27 -1.64 4.04 18.14
N ARG A 28 -0.49 3.42 18.40
CA ARG A 28 0.84 3.78 17.89
C ARG A 28 1.35 2.76 16.89
N CYS A 29 2.06 3.26 15.88
CA CYS A 29 2.75 2.49 14.85
C CYS A 29 4.19 2.99 14.68
N GLN A 30 5.10 2.11 14.30
CA GLN A 30 6.44 2.44 13.83
C GLN A 30 6.52 2.45 12.31
N GLY A 31 5.66 1.70 11.62
CA GLY A 31 5.56 1.73 10.16
C GLY A 31 4.15 1.41 9.66
N ALA A 32 3.98 1.42 8.33
CA ALA A 32 2.69 1.14 7.69
C ALA A 32 2.13 -0.25 8.04
N ASN A 33 3.00 -1.25 8.18
CA ASN A 33 2.63 -2.64 8.45
C ASN A 33 2.11 -2.89 9.87
N ASP A 34 2.23 -1.92 10.78
CA ASP A 34 1.71 -2.04 12.14
C ASP A 34 0.21 -1.71 12.25
N CYS A 35 -0.36 -1.12 11.19
CA CYS A 35 -1.75 -0.72 11.11
C CYS A 35 -2.58 -1.73 10.32
N ALA A 36 -3.90 -1.66 10.46
CA ALA A 36 -4.81 -2.47 9.65
C ALA A 36 -4.79 -2.03 8.17
N ASP A 37 -5.29 -2.88 7.27
CA ASP A 37 -5.32 -2.61 5.83
C ASP A 37 -6.14 -1.35 5.45
N ASP A 38 -7.09 -0.94 6.31
CA ASP A 38 -7.91 0.26 6.15
C ASP A 38 -7.35 1.48 6.92
N GLU A 39 -6.15 1.37 7.46
CA GLU A 39 -5.47 2.38 8.26
C GLU A 39 -4.07 2.70 7.70
N CYS A 40 -3.58 3.91 7.95
CA CYS A 40 -2.23 4.34 7.63
C CYS A 40 -1.49 4.77 8.90
N CYS A 41 -0.16 4.62 8.91
CA CYS A 41 0.66 5.13 10.00
C CYS A 41 0.95 6.62 9.81
N LEU A 42 0.24 7.47 10.55
CA LEU A 42 0.30 8.92 10.41
C LEU A 42 1.27 9.56 11.42
N ALA A 43 2.24 10.31 10.92
CA ALA A 43 3.06 11.24 11.69
C ALA A 43 2.47 12.65 11.61
N ARG A 44 2.05 13.21 12.75
CA ARG A 44 1.49 14.58 12.78
C ARG A 44 2.55 15.69 12.69
N ASN A 45 3.80 15.36 13.00
CA ASN A 45 4.93 16.27 12.98
C ASN A 45 6.22 15.47 12.73
N THR A 46 7.33 16.19 12.53
CA THR A 46 8.66 15.59 12.32
C THR A 46 9.12 14.70 13.48
N VAL A 47 8.74 15.04 14.71
CA VAL A 47 9.06 14.21 15.90
C VAL A 47 8.39 12.83 15.81
N HIS A 48 7.12 12.74 15.42
CA HIS A 48 6.44 11.46 15.21
C HIS A 48 6.96 10.70 13.98
N LEU A 49 7.51 11.42 13.00
CA LEU A 49 8.12 10.82 11.82
C LEU A 49 9.36 9.99 12.21
N ILE A 50 10.22 10.53 13.08
CA ILE A 50 11.37 9.81 13.63
C ILE A 50 10.94 8.79 14.71
N GLY A 51 9.93 9.12 15.52
CA GLY A 51 9.47 8.31 16.65
C GLY A 51 8.36 7.30 16.31
N THR A 52 7.26 7.32 17.05
CA THR A 52 6.05 6.51 16.76
C THR A 52 4.95 7.38 16.15
N GLY A 53 4.34 6.92 15.05
CA GLY A 53 3.13 7.49 14.48
C GLY A 53 1.86 6.99 15.18
N ARG A 54 0.70 7.30 14.59
CA ARG A 54 -0.59 6.72 15.00
C ARG A 54 -1.31 6.09 13.81
N CYS A 55 -1.86 4.89 14.02
CA CYS A 55 -2.75 4.29 13.06
C CYS A 55 -4.03 5.13 12.95
N THR A 56 -4.30 5.63 11.76
CA THR A 56 -5.46 6.46 11.44
C THR A 56 -6.12 5.88 10.21
N ARG A 57 -7.45 5.89 10.13
CA ARG A 57 -8.16 5.37 8.95
C ARG A 57 -7.75 6.11 7.68
N LEU A 58 -7.76 5.40 6.56
CA LEU A 58 -7.62 5.97 5.23
C LEU A 58 -8.69 7.04 4.97
N GLY A 59 -8.35 8.03 4.16
CA GLY A 59 -9.20 9.17 3.83
C GLY A 59 -10.50 8.74 3.17
N SER A 60 -11.62 9.24 3.69
CA SER A 60 -12.96 9.10 3.13
C SER A 60 -13.35 10.36 2.35
N ILE A 61 -14.50 10.34 1.69
CA ILE A 61 -14.97 11.47 0.88
C ILE A 61 -14.98 12.79 1.69
N GLY A 62 -14.36 13.83 1.14
CA GLY A 62 -14.23 15.14 1.78
C GLY A 62 -13.10 15.25 2.82
N ASP A 63 -12.44 14.14 3.17
CA ASP A 63 -11.25 14.20 4.01
C ASP A 63 -10.10 14.86 3.25
N ARG A 64 -9.20 15.48 4.01
CA ARG A 64 -7.97 16.04 3.43
C ARG A 64 -7.07 14.91 2.99
N CYS A 65 -6.59 15.03 1.78
CA CYS A 65 -5.54 14.19 1.23
C CYS A 65 -4.47 15.12 0.68
N ASN A 66 -3.31 14.56 0.35
CA ASN A 66 -2.37 15.26 -0.48
C ASN A 66 -1.66 14.30 -1.43
N GLN A 67 -1.56 14.72 -2.68
CA GLN A 67 -0.98 13.96 -3.79
C GLN A 67 0.53 13.72 -3.61
N MET A 68 1.22 14.61 -2.88
CA MET A 68 2.65 14.47 -2.58
C MET A 68 2.95 13.71 -1.27
N ASP A 69 1.93 13.24 -0.54
CA ASP A 69 2.13 12.44 0.68
C ASP A 69 2.40 10.99 0.28
N ALA A 70 3.52 10.79 -0.40
CA ALA A 70 4.11 9.48 -0.52
C ALA A 70 4.58 9.06 0.87
N SER A 71 4.31 7.80 1.23
CA SER A 71 4.88 7.18 2.41
C SER A 71 6.40 7.39 2.41
N ILE A 72 6.95 7.98 3.46
CA ILE A 72 8.39 8.21 3.51
C ILE A 72 9.04 6.90 3.94
N GLU A 73 9.53 6.13 2.97
CA GLU A 73 10.12 4.79 3.18
C GLU A 73 11.27 4.82 4.18
N VAL A 74 12.09 5.88 4.13
CA VAL A 74 13.20 6.12 5.08
C VAL A 74 12.73 6.11 6.54
N TYR A 75 11.47 6.44 6.81
CA TYR A 75 10.87 6.45 8.15
C TYR A 75 9.85 5.34 8.38
N GLY A 76 10.01 4.20 7.69
CA GLY A 76 9.13 3.04 7.84
C GLY A 76 7.80 3.16 7.10
N GLY A 77 7.75 3.98 6.05
CA GLY A 77 6.55 4.16 5.23
C GLY A 77 5.45 4.97 5.92
N LYS A 78 5.82 5.89 6.80
CA LYS A 78 4.87 6.79 7.47
C LYS A 78 4.40 7.90 6.54
N TYR A 79 3.16 8.33 6.76
CA TYR A 79 2.57 9.47 6.07
C TYR A 79 2.69 10.73 6.93
N LEU A 80 3.00 11.86 6.32
CA LEU A 80 3.08 13.16 6.98
C LEU A 80 1.87 14.00 6.58
N GLY A 81 1.14 14.57 7.54
CA GLY A 81 0.05 15.50 7.24
C GLY A 81 -1.32 14.87 6.98
N GLY A 82 -1.41 13.77 6.22
CA GLY A 82 -2.66 13.04 5.99
C GLY A 82 -2.47 11.59 5.57
N CYS A 83 -3.49 10.76 5.77
CA CYS A 83 -3.53 9.43 5.16
C CYS A 83 -3.99 9.54 3.70
N PRO A 84 -3.56 8.62 2.82
CA PRO A 84 -4.07 8.56 1.46
C PRO A 84 -5.57 8.23 1.47
N CYS A 85 -6.25 8.56 0.38
CA CYS A 85 -7.64 8.18 0.18
C CYS A 85 -7.77 6.65 0.13
N ARG A 86 -8.87 6.11 0.68
CA ARG A 86 -9.18 4.69 0.55
C ARG A 86 -9.48 4.33 -0.92
N GLN A 87 -9.44 3.03 -1.24
CA GLN A 87 -9.73 2.53 -2.58
C GLN A 87 -11.08 3.04 -3.12
N GLY A 88 -11.11 3.40 -4.41
CA GLY A 88 -12.27 3.99 -5.09
C GLY A 88 -12.46 5.50 -4.85
N PHE A 89 -11.49 6.15 -4.22
CA PHE A 89 -11.44 7.60 -4.05
C PHE A 89 -10.11 8.14 -4.57
N SER A 90 -10.18 9.29 -5.23
CA SER A 90 -9.02 9.99 -5.77
C SER A 90 -8.83 11.33 -5.05
N CYS A 91 -7.58 11.73 -4.84
CA CYS A 91 -7.25 13.00 -4.20
C CYS A 91 -7.37 14.14 -5.21
N GLN A 92 -8.47 14.89 -5.14
CA GLN A 92 -8.80 15.96 -6.09
C GLN A 92 -8.72 17.33 -5.44
N GLN A 93 -8.36 18.34 -6.23
CA GLN A 93 -8.27 19.71 -5.76
C GLN A 93 -9.65 20.37 -5.78
N THR A 94 -10.27 20.56 -4.60
CA THR A 94 -11.66 21.07 -4.50
C THR A 94 -11.84 22.56 -4.73
N ARG A 95 -10.77 23.34 -4.85
CA ARG A 95 -10.87 24.80 -5.04
C ARG A 95 -10.01 25.26 -6.21
N ARG A 96 -10.50 26.32 -6.89
CA ARG A 96 -9.74 27.09 -7.88
C ARG A 96 -8.36 27.41 -7.32
N PHE A 97 -7.35 27.22 -8.16
CA PHE A 97 -5.95 27.52 -7.90
C PHE A 97 -5.83 28.79 -7.05
N ARG A 98 -5.35 28.62 -5.82
CA ARG A 98 -4.87 29.75 -5.03
C ARG A 98 -3.47 30.09 -5.51
N GLU A 99 -3.13 31.35 -5.42
CA GLU A 99 -1.86 31.89 -5.91
C GLU A 99 -0.64 31.24 -5.23
N SER A 100 -0.82 30.68 -4.02
CA SER A 100 0.25 29.95 -3.32
C SER A 100 0.10 28.43 -3.37
N ALA A 101 1.20 27.76 -3.74
CA ALA A 101 1.31 26.30 -3.76
C ALA A 101 0.97 25.65 -2.41
N TYR A 102 1.32 26.31 -1.30
CA TYR A 102 0.98 25.84 0.05
C TYR A 102 -0.53 25.79 0.33
N LEU A 103 -1.28 26.78 -0.16
CA LEU A 103 -2.74 26.79 0.00
C LEU A 103 -3.42 25.79 -0.93
N ASN A 104 -2.82 25.49 -2.08
CA ASN A 104 -3.27 24.45 -3.00
C ASN A 104 -3.09 23.05 -2.43
N TYR A 105 -1.97 22.79 -1.77
CA TYR A 105 -1.74 21.54 -1.05
C TYR A 105 -2.83 21.28 0.01
N ARG A 106 -3.23 22.32 0.75
CA ARG A 106 -4.24 22.19 1.81
C ARG A 106 -5.69 22.13 1.30
N SER A 107 -5.93 22.35 0.02
CA SER A 107 -7.29 22.32 -0.56
C SER A 107 -7.65 20.99 -1.22
N GLN A 108 -6.74 20.03 -1.25
CA GLN A 108 -7.00 18.71 -1.81
C GLN A 108 -7.89 17.87 -0.87
N ARG A 109 -8.83 17.13 -1.47
CA ARG A 109 -9.83 16.32 -0.78
C ARG A 109 -10.02 15.00 -1.51
N CYS A 110 -10.33 13.95 -0.75
CA CYS A 110 -10.74 12.70 -1.37
C CYS A 110 -12.13 12.87 -2.00
N GLU A 111 -12.24 12.61 -3.28
CA GLU A 111 -13.49 12.55 -4.03
C GLU A 111 -13.70 11.15 -4.56
N ARG A 112 -14.96 10.76 -4.78
CA ARG A 112 -15.25 9.46 -5.37
C ARG A 112 -14.69 9.46 -6.78
N GLU A 113 -13.85 8.49 -7.09
CA GLU A 113 -13.43 8.30 -8.47
C GLU A 113 -14.71 7.96 -9.23
N ALA A 114 -15.13 8.84 -10.14
CA ALA A 114 -16.23 8.51 -11.02
C ALA A 114 -15.81 7.22 -11.72
N ALA A 115 -16.60 6.15 -11.57
CA ALA A 115 -16.36 4.90 -12.25
C ALA A 115 -16.31 5.22 -13.74
N THR A 116 -15.10 5.44 -14.25
CA THR A 116 -14.89 5.52 -15.68
C THR A 116 -15.25 4.12 -16.12
N THR A 117 -16.40 4.02 -16.78
CA THR A 117 -16.86 2.78 -17.39
C THR A 117 -15.82 2.47 -18.44
N THR A 118 -14.76 1.79 -18.05
CA THR A 118 -13.85 1.14 -18.98
C THR A 118 -14.71 0.08 -19.63
N THR A 119 -15.30 0.43 -20.77
CA THR A 119 -15.82 -0.54 -21.73
C THR A 119 -14.63 -1.42 -22.08
N THR A 120 -14.47 -2.53 -21.35
CA THR A 120 -13.55 -3.60 -21.69
C THR A 120 -14.09 -4.20 -22.98
N THR A 121 -13.63 -3.67 -24.11
CA THR A 121 -13.76 -4.34 -25.40
C THR A 121 -13.00 -5.66 -25.28
N THR A 122 -13.73 -6.70 -24.92
CA THR A 122 -13.25 -8.08 -24.91
C THR A 122 -12.90 -8.42 -26.35
N THR A 123 -11.64 -8.24 -26.71
CA THR A 123 -11.13 -8.71 -28.00
C THR A 123 -10.84 -10.19 -27.80
N THR A 124 -11.76 -11.04 -28.23
CA THR A 124 -11.61 -12.49 -28.28
C THR A 124 -10.45 -12.83 -29.22
N SER A 125 -9.25 -12.99 -28.67
CA SER A 125 -8.09 -13.51 -29.38
C SER A 125 -8.13 -15.04 -29.38
N THR A 126 -8.65 -15.59 -30.48
CA THR A 126 -8.53 -17.01 -30.84
C THR A 126 -7.05 -17.40 -30.86
N THR A 127 -6.64 -18.24 -29.90
CA THR A 127 -5.28 -18.77 -29.80
C THR A 127 -5.08 -19.87 -30.85
N ALA A 128 -4.28 -19.58 -31.86
CA ALA A 128 -3.71 -20.57 -32.76
C ALA A 128 -2.50 -21.26 -32.09
N ALA A 129 -2.32 -22.54 -32.42
CA ALA A 129 -1.34 -23.46 -31.83
C ALA A 129 0.12 -22.96 -31.90
N PRO A 130 0.95 -23.27 -30.89
CA PRO A 130 2.36 -22.88 -30.87
C PRO A 130 3.22 -23.80 -31.75
N THR A 131 3.87 -23.23 -32.77
CA THR A 131 4.99 -23.86 -33.49
C THR A 131 6.29 -23.55 -32.76
N THR A 132 7.02 -24.62 -32.44
CA THR A 132 8.35 -24.68 -31.84
C THR A 132 9.40 -23.92 -32.67
N ALA A 133 10.18 -23.05 -32.01
CA ALA A 133 11.49 -22.62 -32.49
C ALA A 133 12.41 -22.33 -31.30
N SER A 134 13.50 -23.10 -31.23
CA SER A 134 14.61 -22.98 -30.28
C SER A 134 15.54 -21.81 -30.63
N THR A 135 16.04 -21.08 -29.63
CA THR A 135 17.28 -20.28 -29.71
C THR A 135 17.80 -20.02 -28.28
N THR A 136 18.73 -20.82 -27.76
CA THR A 136 20.21 -20.64 -27.73
C THR A 136 20.70 -19.43 -26.93
N THR A 137 21.09 -19.72 -25.68
CA THR A 137 22.27 -19.33 -24.89
C THR A 137 23.02 -18.03 -25.20
N THR A 138 23.29 -17.20 -24.17
CA THR A 138 24.65 -16.70 -23.86
C THR A 138 24.73 -16.26 -22.39
N GLU A 139 25.64 -16.92 -21.68
CA GLU A 139 26.10 -16.71 -20.31
C GLU A 139 27.18 -15.61 -20.31
N ALA A 140 27.08 -14.61 -19.43
CA ALA A 140 28.11 -13.59 -19.27
C ALA A 140 28.54 -13.49 -17.79
N THR A 141 29.57 -14.28 -17.53
CA THR A 141 30.66 -14.22 -16.55
C THR A 141 30.78 -12.99 -15.64
N THR A 142 30.79 -13.29 -14.34
CA THR A 142 31.30 -12.53 -13.19
C THR A 142 32.77 -12.13 -13.32
N THR A 143 33.12 -10.87 -13.03
CA THR A 143 34.50 -10.47 -12.70
C THR A 143 34.52 -9.60 -11.45
N THR A 144 35.16 -10.12 -10.41
CA THR A 144 35.53 -9.48 -9.15
C THR A 144 36.95 -8.91 -9.27
N GLN A 145 37.23 -7.70 -8.79
CA GLN A 145 38.58 -7.26 -8.41
C GLN A 145 38.57 -5.97 -7.54
N PRO A 146 39.69 -5.59 -6.87
CA PRO A 146 39.70 -5.35 -5.43
C PRO A 146 40.13 -3.91 -5.03
N THR A 147 40.06 -3.71 -3.71
CA THR A 147 40.62 -2.71 -2.79
C THR A 147 41.83 -1.87 -3.24
N THR A 148 41.82 -0.57 -2.89
CA THR A 148 43.03 0.18 -2.45
C THR A 148 42.66 1.26 -1.41
N PRO A 149 43.42 1.42 -0.31
CA PRO A 149 43.33 2.56 0.63
C PRO A 149 44.46 3.58 0.39
N GLN A 150 44.14 4.89 0.40
CA GLN A 150 45.04 6.05 0.61
C GLN A 150 44.11 7.26 0.87
N GLN A 151 44.27 8.17 1.84
CA GLN A 151 45.31 8.52 2.81
C GLN A 151 44.61 9.07 4.07
#